data_AF-A8AHW4-F1
#
_entry.id   AF-A8AHW4-F1
#
_cell.length_a   1.000
_cell.length_b   1.000
_cell.length_c   1.000
_cell.angle_alpha   90.00
_cell.angle_beta   90.00
_cell.angle_gamma   90.00
#
_symmetry.space_group_name_H-M   'P 1'
#
loop_
_entity.id
_entity.type
_entity.pdbx_description
1 polymer ?
#
loop_
_entity_poly.entity_id
_entity_poly.type
_entity_poly.pdbx_seq_one_letter_code
_entity_poly.pdbx_strand_id
1 'polypeptide(L)'
;MAVDYLQGEVKSGLPDTDELAGLLYHLHQQPRFGWRISLLPLLMRYWQGSDPARRTPYWLRMLKRLRAVREPRPLRLAPLHMDVHGDNLVQTASGLRLIDWEYAGDGDIALELAAVWVEDERQHQRLVRSYAAVAHICPQTLWRQVRLWRPWVMMLKAGWFEYRWQQTGEQQFIRLADDDWRQLKKKG
;
A
#
# COMPACT_ATOMS: atom_id res chain seq x y z
N MET A 1 9.59 -12.62 -20.64
CA MET A 1 8.24 -12.05 -20.80
C MET A 1 8.35 -10.95 -21.83
N ALA A 2 7.50 -10.96 -22.86
CA ALA A 2 7.24 -9.77 -23.66
C ALA A 2 6.19 -8.95 -22.90
N VAL A 3 6.46 -7.67 -22.69
CA VAL A 3 5.52 -6.73 -22.09
C VAL A 3 5.08 -5.75 -23.18
N ASP A 4 3.78 -5.45 -23.23
CA ASP A 4 3.27 -4.46 -24.18
C ASP A 4 3.73 -3.07 -23.75
N TYR A 5 4.30 -2.32 -24.69
CA TYR A 5 4.74 -0.95 -24.45
C TYR A 5 3.53 -0.02 -24.33
N LEU A 6 3.39 0.63 -23.17
CA LEU A 6 2.38 1.67 -22.96
C LEU A 6 2.98 3.03 -23.35
N GLN A 7 2.48 3.60 -24.46
CA GLN A 7 2.86 4.95 -24.85
C GLN A 7 2.21 5.98 -23.92
N GLY A 8 3.03 6.71 -23.17
CA GLY A 8 2.59 7.76 -22.25
C GLY A 8 3.72 8.37 -21.46
N GLU A 9 3.38 9.30 -20.56
CA GLU A 9 4.34 9.99 -19.70
C GLU A 9 4.14 9.56 -18.24
N VAL A 10 5.25 9.23 -17.57
CA VAL A 10 5.29 9.09 -16.11
C VAL A 10 5.42 10.49 -15.52
N LYS A 11 4.42 10.91 -14.74
CA LYS A 11 4.45 12.20 -14.04
C LYS A 11 5.11 12.03 -12.68
N SER A 12 5.92 12.99 -12.27
CA SER A 12 6.72 12.96 -11.02
C SER A 12 5.90 13.06 -9.73
N GLY A 13 4.56 12.91 -9.78
CA GLY A 13 3.68 13.00 -8.62
C GLY A 13 2.33 12.32 -8.87
N LEU A 14 1.57 12.10 -7.78
CA LEU A 14 0.21 11.59 -7.90
C LEU A 14 -0.69 12.59 -8.65
N PRO A 15 -1.64 12.10 -9.47
CA PRO A 15 -2.63 12.94 -10.13
C PRO A 15 -3.63 13.51 -9.12
N ASP A 16 -4.59 14.30 -9.62
CA ASP A 16 -5.68 14.81 -8.79
C ASP A 16 -6.42 13.66 -8.08
N THR A 17 -6.92 13.94 -6.87
CA THR A 17 -7.56 12.91 -6.04
C THR A 17 -8.81 12.31 -6.67
N ASP A 18 -9.54 13.06 -7.50
CA ASP A 18 -10.73 12.56 -8.19
C ASP A 18 -10.34 11.64 -9.35
N GLU A 19 -9.30 11.99 -10.11
CA GLU A 19 -8.77 11.14 -11.19
C GLU A 19 -8.22 9.82 -10.62
N LEU A 20 -7.41 9.89 -9.56
CA LEU A 20 -6.89 8.70 -8.89
C LEU A 20 -8.00 7.84 -8.30
N ALA A 21 -9.00 8.46 -7.67
CA ALA A 21 -10.15 7.74 -7.13
C ALA A 21 -10.93 7.02 -8.23
N GLY A 22 -11.14 7.66 -9.38
CA GLY A 22 -11.80 7.05 -10.55
C GLY A 22 -11.03 5.84 -11.09
N LEU A 23 -9.70 5.97 -11.23
CA LEU A 23 -8.83 4.87 -11.65
C LEU A 23 -8.91 3.68 -10.69
N LEU A 24 -8.73 3.93 -9.38
CA LEU A 24 -8.79 2.87 -8.37
C LEU A 24 -10.18 2.24 -8.31
N TYR A 25 -11.24 3.05 -8.43
CA TYR A 25 -12.60 2.52 -8.46
C TYR A 25 -12.81 1.60 -9.66
N HIS A 26 -12.32 1.99 -10.86
CA HIS A 26 -12.39 1.16 -12.05
C HIS A 26 -11.66 -0.17 -11.88
N LEU A 27 -10.45 -0.16 -11.31
CA LEU A 27 -9.72 -1.37 -10.94
C LEU A 27 -10.56 -2.23 -9.99
N HIS A 28 -11.11 -1.64 -8.92
CA HIS A 28 -11.84 -2.37 -7.90
C HIS A 28 -13.20 -2.94 -8.37
N GLN A 29 -13.66 -2.58 -9.57
CA GLN A 29 -14.82 -3.21 -10.24
C GLN A 29 -14.44 -4.41 -11.12
N GLN A 30 -13.14 -4.64 -11.37
CA GLN A 30 -12.71 -5.76 -12.19
C GLN A 30 -12.93 -7.11 -11.49
N PRO A 31 -13.02 -8.22 -12.24
CA PRO A 31 -13.01 -9.55 -11.67
C PRO A 31 -11.80 -9.74 -10.76
N ARG A 32 -12.04 -10.40 -9.63
CA ARG A 32 -10.99 -10.79 -8.69
C ARG A 32 -9.99 -11.73 -9.34
N PHE A 33 -8.73 -11.60 -8.96
CA PHE A 33 -7.64 -12.42 -9.47
C PHE A 33 -7.74 -13.89 -9.03
N GLY A 34 -8.32 -14.14 -7.85
CA GLY A 34 -8.49 -15.46 -7.26
C GLY A 34 -7.45 -15.78 -6.18
N TRP A 35 -6.46 -14.92 -5.96
CA TRP A 35 -5.48 -15.05 -4.88
C TRP A 35 -5.54 -13.86 -3.92
N ARG A 36 -5.62 -14.13 -2.61
CA ARG A 36 -5.82 -13.11 -1.58
C ARG A 36 -4.51 -12.64 -0.96
N ILE A 37 -4.36 -11.34 -0.81
CA ILE A 37 -3.28 -10.73 -0.02
C ILE A 37 -3.56 -10.97 1.46
N SER A 38 -2.59 -11.58 2.14
CA SER A 38 -2.55 -11.70 3.60
C SER A 38 -1.27 -11.08 4.11
N LEU A 39 -1.39 -10.05 4.94
CA LEU A 39 -0.24 -9.26 5.38
C LEU A 39 0.52 -9.94 6.52
N LEU A 40 -0.17 -10.61 7.46
CA LEU A 40 0.51 -11.20 8.62
C LEU A 40 1.61 -12.21 8.22
N PRO A 41 1.39 -13.16 7.30
CA PRO A 41 2.45 -14.06 6.84
C PRO A 41 3.62 -13.29 6.20
N LEU A 42 3.32 -12.23 5.44
CA LEU A 42 4.31 -11.40 4.77
C LEU A 42 5.18 -10.62 5.78
N LEU A 43 4.55 -10.03 6.80
CA LEU A 43 5.24 -9.36 7.91
C LEU A 43 6.13 -10.33 8.70
N MET A 44 5.67 -11.56 8.92
CA MET A 44 6.46 -12.60 9.58
C MET A 44 7.67 -12.99 8.73
N ARG A 45 7.50 -13.12 7.40
CA ARG A 45 8.59 -13.40 6.47
C ARG A 45 9.63 -12.30 6.49
N TYR A 46 9.24 -11.04 6.43
CA TYR A 46 10.19 -9.91 6.50
C TYR A 46 10.94 -9.91 7.82
N TRP A 47 10.24 -10.04 8.96
CA TRP A 47 10.89 -10.17 10.26
C TRP A 47 11.93 -11.31 10.31
N GLN A 48 11.59 -12.48 9.77
CA GLN A 48 12.47 -13.66 9.78
C GLN A 48 13.59 -13.59 8.74
N GLY A 49 13.41 -12.80 7.68
CA GLY A 49 14.36 -12.68 6.58
C GLY A 49 15.32 -11.50 6.68
N SER A 50 15.00 -10.48 7.48
CA SER A 50 15.88 -9.31 7.69
C SER A 50 17.07 -9.63 8.60
N ASP A 51 18.11 -8.81 8.55
CA ASP A 51 19.31 -8.95 9.40
C ASP A 51 18.94 -9.08 10.90
N PRO A 52 19.44 -10.11 11.61
CA PRO A 52 19.22 -10.26 13.05
C PRO A 52 19.59 -9.03 13.88
N ALA A 53 20.62 -8.27 13.51
CA ALA A 53 21.02 -7.04 14.21
C ALA A 53 20.00 -5.91 14.07
N ARG A 54 19.15 -5.97 13.03
CA ARG A 54 18.12 -4.98 12.71
C ARG A 54 16.74 -5.36 13.23
N ARG A 55 16.57 -6.58 13.74
CA ARG A 55 15.35 -7.06 14.40
C ARG A 55 15.17 -6.47 15.79
N THR A 56 14.68 -5.23 15.85
CA THR A 56 14.53 -4.50 17.12
C THR A 56 13.41 -5.05 18.00
N PRO A 57 13.50 -4.90 19.34
CA PRO A 57 12.40 -5.22 20.25
C PRO A 57 11.12 -4.41 19.97
N TYR A 58 11.25 -3.20 19.44
CA TYR A 58 10.12 -2.38 19.01
C TYR A 58 9.35 -3.04 17.86
N TRP A 59 10.04 -3.45 16.80
CA TRP A 59 9.45 -4.13 15.67
C TRP A 59 8.78 -5.46 16.10
N LEU A 60 9.42 -6.24 16.98
CA LEU A 60 8.80 -7.46 17.54
C LEU A 60 7.51 -7.17 18.30
N ARG A 61 7.48 -6.10 19.13
CA ARG A 61 6.27 -5.71 19.88
C ARG A 61 5.14 -5.32 18.93
N MET A 62 5.43 -4.59 17.86
CA MET A 62 4.45 -4.26 16.83
C MET A 62 3.90 -5.52 16.14
N LEU A 63 4.78 -6.45 15.73
CA LEU A 63 4.36 -7.71 15.09
C LEU A 63 3.43 -8.51 16.00
N LYS A 64 3.79 -8.64 17.29
CA LYS A 64 2.97 -9.32 18.29
C LYS A 64 1.61 -8.64 18.47
N ARG A 65 1.59 -7.30 18.51
CA ARG A 65 0.34 -6.52 18.61
C ARG A 65 -0.56 -6.75 17.40
N LEU A 66 -0.04 -6.64 16.17
CA LEU A 66 -0.82 -6.86 14.95
C LEU A 66 -1.34 -8.30 14.89
N ARG A 67 -0.51 -9.29 15.23
CA ARG A 67 -0.93 -10.70 15.32
C ARG A 67 -2.09 -10.89 16.31
N ALA A 68 -2.06 -10.22 17.45
CA ALA A 68 -3.12 -10.31 18.46
C ALA A 68 -4.43 -9.66 17.98
N VAL A 69 -4.34 -8.49 17.33
CA VAL A 69 -5.50 -7.76 16.80
C VAL A 69 -6.13 -8.45 15.58
N ARG A 70 -5.32 -9.21 14.83
CA ARG A 70 -5.67 -9.86 13.55
C ARG A 70 -5.97 -8.85 12.44
N GLU A 71 -5.88 -9.31 11.20
CA GLU A 71 -6.19 -8.47 10.04
C GLU A 71 -7.65 -8.01 10.09
N PRO A 72 -7.93 -6.74 9.71
CA PRO A 72 -9.29 -6.24 9.61
C PRO A 72 -10.16 -7.13 8.71
N ARG A 73 -11.43 -7.32 9.09
CA ARG A 73 -12.41 -7.94 8.19
C ARG A 73 -12.64 -7.00 7.00
N PRO A 74 -12.49 -7.46 5.75
CA PRO A 74 -12.63 -6.60 4.58
C PRO A 74 -13.98 -5.89 4.53
N LEU A 75 -13.97 -4.60 4.20
CA LEU A 75 -15.19 -3.83 3.93
C LEU A 75 -15.76 -4.20 2.56
N ARG A 76 -14.90 -4.31 1.55
CA ARG A 76 -15.24 -4.79 0.20
C ARG A 76 -14.01 -5.46 -0.40
N LEU A 77 -14.16 -6.70 -0.86
CA LEU A 77 -13.10 -7.43 -1.54
C LEU A 77 -13.04 -7.05 -3.02
N ALA A 78 -11.85 -6.74 -3.51
CA ALA A 78 -11.58 -6.32 -4.88
C ALA A 78 -10.15 -6.70 -5.30
N PRO A 79 -9.83 -6.75 -6.61
CA PRO A 79 -8.44 -6.80 -7.07
C PRO A 79 -7.72 -5.49 -6.70
N LEU A 80 -6.53 -5.61 -6.13
CA LEU A 80 -5.69 -4.52 -5.64
C LEU A 80 -4.37 -4.48 -6.42
N HIS A 81 -3.79 -3.30 -6.57
CA HIS A 81 -2.45 -3.06 -7.14
C HIS A 81 -1.35 -3.15 -6.08
N MET A 82 -1.61 -2.62 -4.88
CA MET A 82 -0.74 -2.59 -3.69
C MET A 82 0.53 -1.75 -3.77
N ASP A 83 0.84 -1.15 -4.93
CA ASP A 83 2.00 -0.27 -5.10
C ASP A 83 1.71 0.99 -5.92
N VAL A 84 0.75 1.79 -5.44
CA VAL A 84 0.29 3.00 -6.15
C VAL A 84 1.10 4.23 -5.72
N HIS A 85 1.94 4.69 -6.62
CA HIS A 85 2.73 5.93 -6.55
C HIS A 85 2.93 6.54 -7.95
N GLY A 86 3.47 7.76 -8.02
CA GLY A 86 3.64 8.50 -9.28
C GLY A 86 4.37 7.70 -10.36
N ASP A 87 5.46 7.01 -10.00
CA ASP A 87 6.24 6.24 -10.98
C ASP A 87 5.50 5.02 -11.57
N ASN A 88 4.46 4.52 -10.89
CA ASN A 88 3.61 3.42 -11.37
C ASN A 88 2.34 3.90 -12.08
N LEU A 89 2.28 5.21 -12.38
CA LEU A 89 1.16 5.84 -13.07
C LEU A 89 1.62 6.44 -14.40
N VAL A 90 1.04 5.95 -15.49
CA VAL A 90 1.32 6.42 -16.84
C VAL A 90 0.12 7.19 -17.36
N GLN A 91 0.33 8.47 -17.71
CA GLN A 91 -0.65 9.24 -18.44
C GLN A 91 -0.61 8.84 -19.92
N THR A 92 -1.68 8.22 -20.42
CA THR A 92 -1.83 7.92 -21.84
C THR A 92 -2.86 8.87 -22.49
N ALA A 93 -2.92 8.87 -23.82
CA ALA A 93 -3.97 9.59 -24.57
C ALA A 93 -5.39 9.09 -24.21
N SER A 94 -5.50 7.85 -23.74
CA SER A 94 -6.77 7.23 -23.30
C SER A 94 -7.03 7.33 -21.79
N GLY A 95 -6.26 8.20 -21.11
CA GLY A 95 -6.34 8.38 -19.66
C GLY A 95 -5.24 7.64 -18.89
N LEU A 96 -5.38 7.68 -17.57
CA LEU A 96 -4.41 7.17 -16.62
C LEU A 96 -4.38 5.62 -16.63
N ARG A 97 -3.19 5.03 -16.48
CA ARG A 97 -2.98 3.57 -16.40
C ARG A 97 -2.00 3.23 -15.28
N LEU A 98 -2.23 2.09 -14.64
CA LEU A 98 -1.33 1.48 -13.67
C LEU A 98 -0.38 0.51 -14.36
N ILE A 99 0.87 0.52 -13.93
CA ILE A 99 1.92 -0.43 -14.33
C ILE A 99 2.57 -1.03 -13.10
N ASP A 100 3.38 -2.07 -13.30
CA ASP A 100 4.10 -2.77 -12.24
C ASP A 100 3.18 -3.50 -11.22
N TRP A 101 2.54 -4.56 -11.73
CA TRP A 101 1.54 -5.34 -11.00
C TRP A 101 2.16 -6.43 -10.09
N GLU A 102 3.45 -6.36 -9.74
CA GLU A 102 4.14 -7.47 -9.05
C GLU A 102 3.58 -7.78 -7.65
N TYR A 103 2.95 -6.80 -7.00
CA TYR A 103 2.32 -6.94 -5.68
C TYR A 103 0.80 -7.12 -5.72
N ALA A 104 0.22 -7.27 -6.92
CA ALA A 104 -1.21 -7.31 -7.10
C ALA A 104 -1.86 -8.56 -6.51
N GLY A 105 -3.09 -8.41 -6.03
CA GLY A 105 -3.89 -9.52 -5.49
C GLY A 105 -5.21 -9.04 -4.92
N ASP A 106 -6.05 -9.98 -4.47
CA ASP A 106 -7.36 -9.64 -3.92
C ASP A 106 -7.26 -9.21 -2.46
N GLY A 107 -7.95 -8.13 -2.09
CA GLY A 107 -7.96 -7.64 -0.72
C GLY A 107 -9.06 -6.63 -0.45
N ASP A 108 -9.02 -6.03 0.74
CA ASP A 108 -9.94 -4.96 1.10
C ASP A 108 -9.60 -3.69 0.33
N ILE A 109 -10.59 -3.03 -0.29
CA ILE A 109 -10.37 -1.72 -0.95
C ILE A 109 -9.71 -0.70 -0.02
N ALA A 110 -9.97 -0.79 1.29
CA ALA A 110 -9.39 0.10 2.28
C ALA A 110 -7.90 -0.20 2.55
N LEU A 111 -7.43 -1.41 2.23
CA LEU A 111 -6.01 -1.76 2.28
C LEU A 111 -5.25 -1.05 1.16
N GLU A 112 -5.74 -1.12 -0.09
CA GLU A 112 -5.17 -0.38 -1.22
C GLU A 112 -5.11 1.11 -0.91
N LEU A 113 -6.25 1.68 -0.52
CA LEU A 113 -6.30 3.10 -0.17
C LEU A 113 -5.33 3.44 0.96
N ALA A 114 -5.11 2.57 1.94
CA ALA A 114 -4.11 2.78 2.99
C ALA A 114 -2.67 2.72 2.48
N ALA A 115 -2.40 2.00 1.38
CA ALA A 115 -1.08 1.77 0.80
C ALA A 115 -0.61 2.85 -0.19
N VAL A 116 -1.55 3.59 -0.79
CA VAL A 116 -1.25 4.72 -1.71
C VAL A 116 -0.22 5.68 -1.09
N TRP A 117 0.81 6.02 -1.86
CA TRP A 117 1.90 6.90 -1.44
C TRP A 117 1.51 8.38 -1.53
N VAL A 118 0.72 8.82 -0.56
CA VAL A 118 0.34 10.24 -0.38
C VAL A 118 1.36 10.98 0.49
N GLU A 119 1.50 12.29 0.24
CA GLU A 119 2.46 13.16 0.93
C GLU A 119 2.04 13.45 2.37
N ASP A 120 0.74 13.67 2.58
CA ASP A 120 0.18 14.02 3.89
C ASP A 120 -1.20 13.41 4.17
N GLU A 121 -1.63 13.51 5.42
CA GLU A 121 -2.92 12.97 5.86
C GLU A 121 -4.13 13.72 5.28
N ARG A 122 -3.98 14.99 4.91
CA ARG A 122 -5.06 15.78 4.30
C ARG A 122 -5.32 15.29 2.87
N GLN A 123 -4.28 15.08 2.07
CA GLN A 123 -4.35 14.45 0.75
C GLN A 123 -4.94 13.05 0.86
N HIS A 124 -4.53 12.27 1.86
CA HIS A 124 -5.09 10.95 2.09
C HIS A 124 -6.61 10.98 2.34
N GLN A 125 -7.06 11.90 3.21
CA GLN A 125 -8.48 12.07 3.50
C GLN A 125 -9.26 12.54 2.27
N ARG A 126 -8.69 13.42 1.45
CA ARG A 126 -9.30 13.85 0.18
C ARG A 126 -9.48 12.67 -0.76
N LEU A 127 -8.43 11.89 -1.02
CA LEU A 127 -8.49 10.69 -1.85
C LEU A 127 -9.57 9.72 -1.36
N VAL A 128 -9.61 9.43 -0.05
CA VAL A 128 -10.62 8.52 0.51
C VAL A 128 -12.04 9.08 0.37
N ARG A 129 -12.23 10.39 0.48
CA ARG A 129 -13.54 11.03 0.26
C ARG A 129 -13.97 10.96 -1.21
N SER A 130 -13.07 11.27 -2.14
CA SER A 130 -13.33 11.16 -3.58
C SER A 130 -13.67 9.73 -3.98
N TYR A 131 -12.90 8.75 -3.50
CA TYR A 131 -13.17 7.33 -3.72
C TYR A 131 -14.52 6.92 -3.10
N ALA A 132 -14.82 7.34 -1.88
CA ALA A 132 -16.08 7.03 -1.20
C ALA A 132 -17.29 7.54 -1.99
N ALA A 133 -17.18 8.73 -2.60
CA ALA A 133 -18.24 9.32 -3.41
C ALA A 133 -18.56 8.46 -4.64
N VAL A 134 -17.54 8.08 -5.43
CA VAL A 134 -17.73 7.26 -6.64
C VAL A 134 -18.13 5.81 -6.31
N ALA A 135 -17.69 5.28 -5.17
CA ALA A 135 -18.01 3.92 -4.73
C ALA A 135 -19.35 3.79 -3.98
N HIS A 136 -20.05 4.91 -3.75
CA HIS A 136 -21.27 5.02 -2.94
C HIS A 136 -21.11 4.40 -1.53
N ILE A 137 -19.99 4.69 -0.88
CA ILE A 137 -19.69 4.25 0.50
C ILE A 137 -19.71 5.47 1.42
N CYS A 138 -20.21 5.33 2.65
CA CYS A 138 -20.08 6.39 3.65
C CYS A 138 -18.59 6.75 3.88
N PRO A 139 -18.16 8.01 3.65
CA PRO A 139 -16.75 8.38 3.75
C PRO A 139 -16.14 8.14 5.13
N GLN A 140 -16.92 8.34 6.20
CA GLN A 140 -16.47 8.10 7.57
C GLN A 140 -16.21 6.61 7.83
N THR A 141 -17.05 5.74 7.28
CA THR A 141 -16.90 4.28 7.39
C THR A 141 -15.65 3.81 6.65
N LEU A 142 -15.47 4.28 5.41
CA LEU A 142 -14.28 3.94 4.62
C LEU A 142 -13.00 4.45 5.28
N TRP A 143 -13.01 5.69 5.77
CA TRP A 143 -11.85 6.25 6.48
C TRP A 143 -11.50 5.47 7.74
N ARG A 144 -12.50 5.03 8.51
CA ARG A 144 -12.27 4.17 9.68
C ARG A 144 -11.59 2.87 9.26
N GLN A 145 -12.05 2.25 8.17
CA GLN A 145 -11.46 1.01 7.66
C GLN A 145 -10.01 1.23 7.19
N VAL A 146 -9.74 2.30 6.44
CA VAL A 146 -8.37 2.68 6.03
C VAL A 146 -7.46 2.81 7.26
N ARG A 147 -7.95 3.45 8.32
CA ARG A 147 -7.18 3.58 9.58
C ARG A 147 -6.90 2.26 10.28
N LEU A 148 -7.76 1.25 10.13
CA LEU A 148 -7.48 -0.09 10.67
C LEU A 148 -6.35 -0.78 9.90
N TRP A 149 -6.21 -0.52 8.60
CA TRP A 149 -5.12 -1.07 7.78
C TRP A 149 -3.79 -0.31 7.90
N ARG A 150 -3.82 0.98 8.26
CA ARG A 150 -2.60 1.82 8.36
C ARG A 150 -1.44 1.18 9.15
N PRO A 151 -1.64 0.65 10.38
CA PRO A 151 -0.54 0.02 11.13
C PRO A 151 0.08 -1.17 10.39
N TRP A 152 -0.72 -1.92 9.63
CA TRP A 152 -0.27 -3.05 8.84
C TRP A 152 0.58 -2.59 7.64
N VAL A 153 0.09 -1.60 6.89
CA VAL A 153 0.80 -1.03 5.74
C VAL A 153 2.11 -0.38 6.15
N MET A 154 2.12 0.42 7.21
CA MET A 154 3.36 1.05 7.68
C MET A 154 4.42 0.02 8.08
N MET A 155 4.00 -1.07 8.73
CA MET A 155 4.91 -2.15 9.09
C MET A 155 5.33 -2.99 7.87
N LEU A 156 4.46 -3.11 6.86
CA LEU A 156 4.76 -3.75 5.60
C LEU A 156 5.88 -3.01 4.86
N LYS A 157 5.78 -1.68 4.72
CA LYS A 157 6.80 -0.84 4.06
C LYS A 157 8.15 -0.93 4.76
N ALA A 158 8.18 -0.65 6.07
CA ALA A 158 9.41 -0.69 6.85
C ALA A 158 10.06 -2.08 6.83
N GLY A 159 9.26 -3.14 6.99
CA GLY A 159 9.75 -4.52 6.95
C GLY A 159 10.25 -4.93 5.55
N TRP A 160 9.59 -4.49 4.49
CA TRP A 160 10.02 -4.76 3.12
C TRP A 160 11.38 -4.11 2.83
N PHE A 161 11.58 -2.85 3.24
CA PHE A 161 12.87 -2.18 3.07
C PHE A 161 14.00 -2.87 3.86
N GLU A 162 13.77 -3.27 5.12
CA GLU A 162 14.72 -4.06 5.90
C GLU A 162 15.06 -5.39 5.21
N TYR A 163 14.05 -6.06 4.66
CA TYR A 163 14.21 -7.33 3.94
C TYR A 163 14.97 -7.16 2.62
N ARG A 164 14.63 -6.14 1.82
CA ARG A 164 15.32 -5.84 0.56
C ARG A 164 16.76 -5.44 0.77
N TRP A 165 17.05 -4.62 1.78
CA TRP A 165 18.42 -4.28 2.14
C TRP A 165 19.24 -5.54 2.47
N GLN A 166 18.68 -6.49 3.22
CA GLN A 166 19.36 -7.75 3.50
C GLN A 166 19.65 -8.59 2.24
N GLN A 167 18.81 -8.47 1.21
CA GLN A 167 19.00 -9.18 -0.06
C GLN A 167 20.00 -8.52 -1.00
N THR A 168 20.04 -7.19 -1.05
CA THR A 168 20.82 -6.46 -2.07
C THR A 168 22.02 -5.67 -1.52
N GLY A 169 22.03 -5.36 -0.23
CA GLY A 169 23.05 -4.51 0.41
C GLY A 169 22.93 -3.02 0.06
N GLU A 170 21.92 -2.61 -0.72
CA GLU A 170 21.81 -1.23 -1.21
C GLU A 170 21.40 -0.25 -0.11
N GLN A 171 22.22 0.78 0.09
CA GLN A 171 22.06 1.78 1.16
C GLN A 171 20.79 2.64 1.04
N GLN A 172 20.14 2.66 -0.12
CA GLN A 172 18.85 3.35 -0.25
C GLN A 172 17.75 2.69 0.58
N PHE A 173 17.68 1.35 0.59
CA PHE A 173 16.63 0.64 1.31
C PHE A 173 16.74 0.82 2.81
N ILE A 174 17.95 0.76 3.37
CA ILE A 174 18.10 0.92 4.82
C ILE A 174 17.76 2.35 5.29
N ARG A 175 18.06 3.36 4.48
CA ARG A 175 17.66 4.76 4.78
C ARG A 175 16.14 4.90 4.81
N LEU A 176 15.44 4.32 3.83
CA LEU A 176 13.97 4.31 3.79
C LEU A 176 13.37 3.54 4.98
N ALA A 177 13.92 2.39 5.34
CA ALA A 177 13.51 1.63 6.53
C ALA A 177 13.65 2.49 7.81
N ASP A 178 14.79 3.16 7.98
CA ASP A 178 15.04 3.99 9.16
C ASP A 178 14.08 5.19 9.25
N ASP A 179 13.72 5.78 8.12
CA ASP A 179 12.71 6.85 8.06
C ASP A 179 11.32 6.32 8.46
N ASP A 180 10.91 5.18 7.91
CA ASP A 180 9.62 4.55 8.25
C ASP A 180 9.55 4.15 9.73
N TRP A 181 10.61 3.56 10.29
CA TRP A 181 10.67 3.23 11.71
C TRP A 181 10.60 4.47 12.60
N ARG A 182 11.24 5.59 12.20
CA ARG A 182 11.13 6.87 12.91
C ARG A 182 9.70 7.40 12.88
N GLN A 183 9.01 7.31 11.75
CA GLN A 183 7.60 7.71 11.67
C GLN A 183 6.68 6.84 12.52
N LEU A 184 6.89 5.52 12.49
CA LEU A 184 6.14 4.57 13.32
C LEU A 184 6.27 4.87 14.81
N LYS A 185 7.48 5.21 15.28
CA LYS A 185 7.72 5.57 16.69
C LYS A 185 7.08 6.90 17.10
N LYS A 186 6.88 7.83 16.17
CA LYS A 186 6.22 9.12 16.44
C LYS A 186 4.69 9.02 16.47
N LYS A 187 4.13 8.04 15.74
CA LYS A 187 2.67 7.86 15.57
C LYS A 187 2.07 6.75 16.45
N GLY A 188 2.91 5.96 17.14
CA GLY A 188 2.53 4.83 17.99
C GLY A 188 2.56 5.16 19.47
#